data_AF-A0A7S1R8W7-F1
#
_entry.id   AF-A0A7S1R8W7-F1
#
_cell.length_a   1.000
_cell.length_b   1.000
_cell.length_c   1.000
_cell.angle_alpha   90.00
_cell.angle_beta   90.00
_cell.angle_gamma   90.00
#
_symmetry.space_group_name_H-M   'P 1'
#
loop_
_entity.id
_entity.type
_entity.pdbx_description
1 polymer ?
#
loop_
_entity_poly.entity_id
_entity_poly.type
_entity_poly.pdbx_seq_one_letter_code
_entity_poly.pdbx_strand_id
1 'polypeptide(L)'
;AKVSSVAGIGNVTTGTLSITGLSFSLQESAEGAEEGEEGEEEWSAGDIGVAELLLGVVAGIMALFYLVNWRDSSVRRYAWAITSTTICIFISVLLFNCFNDLINYLLKGAPLLVHTAVSHVLVIVLFVMMQVTIGTQSGAMCQPGAVDLEQEAWVIDDPTHLDFGTRSEATQLQVPTSPTSDCSLTKQIAYVEGFEVFVSLEANEKDARLVRMSCYVSLQTFMTGFAAISAGGSLQQHGFFAQSPATAALPVLVVKAFLFVIFQTSSLLRARMRQKEACDLEGPQALWEVETTHAESNIMSLSTSFVTVQVLRFWISGVLPDRSGLEQPERPHSLNCVILLYVAGVSGGFASFMIQNHLLRRMGDRSSWLARASHTFQSTCSMICAWCMIFGTRWAAMRTEKLHEWGINPGTMAWQLVLATGATLTTFVFIFVLRRVEQCAPQDVEVSSMLRSFVTTLGLLVGFTWQRSFELGVKTACSAFARPAVWEVVVSLAVAMIVVPAWRKYILTKVYRRHKMHVAQTQEALAVEQEAPSDQAQPIESRSMSQMGLMKPQSSKASLECEVMPLVTDM
;
A
#
# COMPACT_ATOMS: atom_id res chain seq x y z
N ALA A 1 -4.73 -83.49 4.56
CA ALA A 1 -4.56 -84.25 5.81
C ALA A 1 -4.65 -83.26 6.98
N LYS A 2 -5.32 -83.62 8.08
CA LYS A 2 -5.74 -82.72 9.21
C LYS A 2 -6.77 -81.62 8.76
N VAL A 3 -7.93 -81.38 9.38
CA VAL A 3 -8.65 -81.91 10.57
C VAL A 3 -7.94 -81.66 11.92
N SER A 4 -8.55 -81.08 12.98
CA SER A 4 -9.93 -80.62 13.30
C SER A 4 -9.87 -79.13 13.83
N SER A 5 -10.68 -78.50 14.71
CA SER A 5 -11.90 -78.71 15.55
C SER A 5 -12.33 -77.31 16.13
N VAL A 6 -13.54 -76.96 16.61
CA VAL A 6 -14.99 -77.25 16.36
C VAL A 6 -15.83 -76.23 17.19
N ALA A 7 -16.92 -75.69 16.63
CA ALA A 7 -18.03 -74.93 17.27
C ALA A 7 -17.75 -73.54 17.93
N GLY A 8 -18.72 -72.61 18.00
CA GLY A 8 -20.06 -72.61 17.36
C GLY A 8 -21.08 -71.63 17.96
N ILE A 9 -22.28 -71.57 17.35
CA ILE A 9 -23.52 -70.87 17.78
C ILE A 9 -23.45 -69.31 17.66
N GLY A 10 -24.31 -68.63 16.92
CA GLY A 10 -25.34 -69.11 15.96
C GLY A 10 -26.15 -67.97 15.29
N ASN A 11 -26.84 -68.32 14.20
CA ASN A 11 -28.22 -67.97 13.79
C ASN A 11 -28.83 -66.58 14.15
N VAL A 12 -29.57 -65.87 13.27
CA VAL A 12 -30.09 -66.24 11.93
C VAL A 12 -30.43 -65.03 11.03
N THR A 13 -30.72 -65.32 9.76
CA THR A 13 -31.28 -64.48 8.66
C THR A 13 -32.50 -63.62 9.04
N THR A 14 -32.95 -62.57 8.33
CA THR A 14 -33.11 -62.26 6.86
C THR A 14 -33.12 -60.72 6.63
N GLY A 15 -33.05 -60.12 5.43
CA GLY A 15 -32.95 -60.63 4.05
C GLY A 15 -34.01 -60.04 3.09
N THR A 16 -33.59 -59.30 2.04
CA THR A 16 -34.40 -58.75 0.91
C THR A 16 -35.43 -57.64 1.27
N LEU A 17 -35.95 -56.78 0.37
CA LEU A 17 -35.76 -56.56 -1.09
C LEU A 17 -35.87 -55.03 -1.42
N SER A 18 -35.60 -54.62 -2.67
CA SER A 18 -35.81 -53.27 -3.21
C SER A 18 -37.23 -53.09 -3.79
N ILE A 19 -37.77 -51.84 -3.83
CA ILE A 19 -38.46 -51.23 -4.99
C ILE A 19 -38.81 -49.74 -4.75
N THR A 20 -39.08 -49.01 -5.83
CA THR A 20 -39.39 -47.56 -5.94
C THR A 20 -40.76 -47.13 -5.41
N GLY A 21 -40.91 -45.86 -4.97
CA GLY A 21 -42.22 -45.21 -4.83
C GLY A 21 -42.14 -43.70 -4.53
N LEU A 22 -42.72 -42.88 -5.41
CA LEU A 22 -43.02 -41.46 -5.16
C LEU A 22 -44.52 -41.35 -4.81
N SER A 23 -44.85 -40.74 -3.67
CA SER A 23 -46.24 -40.42 -3.32
C SER A 23 -46.31 -39.12 -2.52
N PHE A 24 -46.99 -38.12 -3.08
CA PHE A 24 -47.26 -36.82 -2.48
C PHE A 24 -48.72 -36.79 -1.98
N SER A 25 -48.93 -36.41 -0.72
CA SER A 25 -50.25 -36.13 -0.17
C SER A 25 -50.14 -35.20 1.04
N LEU A 26 -50.93 -34.13 1.06
CA LEU A 26 -50.95 -33.13 2.13
C LEU A 26 -51.80 -33.57 3.31
N GLN A 27 -51.24 -33.39 4.51
CA GLN A 27 -51.86 -32.72 5.67
C GLN A 27 -53.33 -33.03 6.02
N GLU A 28 -53.51 -33.64 7.19
CA GLU A 28 -54.70 -33.46 8.03
C GLU A 28 -54.23 -33.20 9.47
N SER A 29 -54.85 -32.23 10.17
CA SER A 29 -54.34 -31.72 11.45
C SER A 29 -54.73 -32.61 12.63
N ALA A 30 -53.79 -32.81 13.55
CA ALA A 30 -54.06 -33.23 14.92
C ALA A 30 -53.45 -32.19 15.89
N GLU A 31 -54.30 -31.42 16.57
CA GLU A 31 -53.88 -30.44 17.57
C GLU A 31 -53.50 -31.16 18.87
N GLY A 32 -52.26 -31.66 18.93
CA GLY A 32 -51.63 -32.13 20.16
C GLY A 32 -50.87 -31.00 20.84
N ALA A 33 -51.41 -30.48 21.94
CA ALA A 33 -50.74 -29.45 22.74
C ALA A 33 -49.68 -30.09 23.65
N GLU A 34 -48.46 -30.26 23.12
CA GLU A 34 -47.28 -30.57 23.93
C GLU A 34 -46.45 -29.29 24.13
N GLU A 35 -46.59 -28.67 25.30
CA GLU A 35 -45.59 -27.70 25.81
C GLU A 35 -44.33 -28.49 26.18
N GLY A 36 -43.44 -28.68 25.21
CA GLY A 36 -42.24 -29.52 25.35
C GLY A 36 -41.08 -29.00 24.51
N GLU A 37 -40.18 -28.26 25.16
CA GLU A 37 -38.89 -27.81 24.64
C GLU A 37 -38.95 -27.00 23.33
N GLU A 38 -38.97 -25.66 23.47
CA GLU A 38 -38.31 -24.79 22.49
C GLU A 38 -36.83 -25.18 22.45
N GLY A 39 -36.48 -26.14 21.59
CA GLY A 39 -35.09 -26.51 21.35
C GLY A 39 -34.36 -25.30 20.82
N GLU A 40 -33.39 -24.79 21.59
CA GLU A 40 -32.56 -23.65 21.19
C GLU A 40 -31.99 -23.95 19.79
N GLU A 41 -32.30 -23.12 18.79
CA GLU A 41 -31.71 -23.26 17.45
C GLU A 41 -30.20 -23.05 17.57
N GLU A 42 -29.44 -24.15 17.62
CA GLU A 42 -27.98 -24.13 17.70
C GLU A 42 -27.42 -23.38 16.48
N TRP A 43 -27.12 -22.09 16.68
CA TRP A 43 -26.59 -21.19 15.67
C TRP A 43 -25.45 -21.86 14.91
N SER A 44 -25.57 -21.94 13.58
CA SER A 44 -24.52 -22.59 12.80
C SER A 44 -23.20 -21.85 13.00
N ALA A 45 -22.08 -22.57 12.95
CA ALA A 45 -20.76 -21.94 12.89
C ALA A 45 -20.65 -20.95 11.70
N GLY A 46 -21.49 -21.12 10.66
CA GLY A 46 -21.68 -20.12 9.60
C GLY A 46 -22.37 -18.84 10.08
N ASP A 47 -23.47 -18.95 10.83
CA ASP A 47 -24.26 -17.81 11.32
C ASP A 47 -23.48 -16.99 12.35
N ILE A 48 -22.77 -17.66 13.26
CA ILE A 48 -21.84 -17.01 14.21
C ILE A 48 -20.77 -16.23 13.42
N GLY A 49 -20.15 -16.84 12.41
CA GLY A 49 -19.15 -16.17 11.56
C GLY A 49 -19.72 -14.98 10.76
N VAL A 50 -20.98 -15.03 10.35
CA VAL A 50 -21.68 -13.91 9.69
C VAL A 50 -22.01 -12.79 10.68
N ALA A 51 -22.43 -13.12 11.90
CA ALA A 51 -22.69 -12.16 12.97
C ALA A 51 -21.41 -11.43 13.42
N GLU A 52 -20.31 -12.17 13.64
CA GLU A 52 -19.00 -11.60 13.95
C GLU A 52 -18.49 -10.69 12.82
N LEU A 53 -18.62 -11.13 11.55
CA LEU A 53 -18.26 -10.33 10.38
C LEU A 53 -19.08 -9.03 10.30
N LEU A 54 -20.39 -9.10 10.51
CA LEU A 54 -21.27 -7.94 10.47
C LEU A 54 -20.91 -6.92 11.56
N LEU A 55 -20.77 -7.37 12.81
CA LEU A 55 -20.39 -6.52 13.94
C LEU A 55 -18.98 -5.93 13.75
N GLY A 56 -18.02 -6.74 13.31
CA GLY A 56 -16.64 -6.32 13.04
C GLY A 56 -16.54 -5.29 11.92
N VAL A 57 -17.31 -5.46 10.84
CA VAL A 57 -17.36 -4.49 9.73
C VAL A 57 -18.02 -3.18 10.16
N VAL A 58 -19.15 -3.22 10.89
CA VAL A 58 -19.79 -2.00 11.40
C VAL A 58 -18.87 -1.25 12.37
N ALA A 59 -18.26 -1.95 13.33
CA ALA A 59 -17.31 -1.35 14.26
C ALA A 59 -16.06 -0.79 13.54
N GLY A 60 -15.52 -1.51 12.56
CA GLY A 60 -14.37 -1.09 11.76
C GLY A 60 -14.64 0.15 10.91
N ILE A 61 -15.81 0.22 10.25
CA ILE A 61 -16.24 1.40 9.48
C ILE A 61 -16.42 2.61 10.40
N MET A 62 -17.05 2.44 11.57
CA MET A 62 -17.23 3.55 12.52
C MET A 62 -15.90 4.02 13.12
N ALA A 63 -15.01 3.10 13.50
CA ALA A 63 -13.67 3.45 14.00
C ALA A 63 -12.83 4.18 12.93
N LEU A 64 -12.89 3.75 11.67
CA LEU A 64 -12.28 4.45 10.55
C LEU A 64 -12.89 5.85 10.39
N PHE A 65 -14.22 5.99 10.46
CA PHE A 65 -14.92 7.27 10.35
C PHE A 65 -14.51 8.26 11.45
N TYR A 66 -14.32 7.80 12.70
CA TYR A 66 -13.78 8.62 13.78
C TYR A 66 -12.33 9.06 13.52
N LEU A 67 -11.47 8.19 12.98
CA LEU A 67 -10.06 8.51 12.71
C LEU A 67 -9.88 9.50 11.55
N VAL A 68 -10.61 9.31 10.44
CA VAL A 68 -10.49 10.19 9.26
C VAL A 68 -11.09 11.59 9.47
N ASN A 69 -11.96 11.73 10.48
CA ASN A 69 -12.57 12.99 10.92
C ASN A 69 -12.04 13.51 12.28
N TRP A 70 -11.00 12.88 12.82
CA TRP A 70 -10.44 13.22 14.15
C TRP A 70 -10.01 14.70 14.26
N ARG A 71 -10.05 15.31 15.45
CA ARG A 71 -9.75 16.76 15.61
C ARG A 71 -8.34 17.15 15.14
N ASP A 72 -7.35 16.32 15.47
CA ASP A 72 -5.93 16.53 15.10
C ASP A 72 -5.70 16.40 13.58
N SER A 73 -4.83 17.25 13.02
CA SER A 73 -4.48 17.28 11.59
C SER A 73 -3.65 16.05 11.18
N SER A 74 -2.66 15.69 11.97
CA SER A 74 -1.73 14.59 11.65
C SER A 74 -2.35 13.22 11.84
N VAL A 75 -3.17 13.01 12.87
CA VAL A 75 -3.98 11.77 13.01
C VAL A 75 -4.84 11.54 11.77
N ARG A 76 -5.52 12.59 11.27
CA ARG A 76 -6.30 12.50 10.03
C ARG A 76 -5.42 12.22 8.82
N ARG A 77 -4.28 12.93 8.67
CA ARG A 77 -3.33 12.70 7.57
C ARG A 77 -2.89 11.23 7.52
N TYR A 78 -2.51 10.65 8.66
CA TYR A 78 -2.12 9.24 8.74
C TYR A 78 -3.29 8.29 8.47
N ALA A 79 -4.48 8.53 9.02
CA ALA A 79 -5.66 7.73 8.74
C ALA A 79 -6.01 7.72 7.23
N TRP A 80 -6.05 8.89 6.59
CA TRP A 80 -6.29 9.01 5.14
C TRP A 80 -5.19 8.33 4.31
N ALA A 81 -3.92 8.55 4.65
CA ALA A 81 -2.78 7.97 3.93
C ALA A 81 -2.75 6.43 4.03
N ILE A 82 -2.85 5.87 5.24
CA ILE A 82 -2.89 4.42 5.48
C ILE A 82 -4.08 3.80 4.72
N THR A 83 -5.27 4.41 4.81
CA THR A 83 -6.47 3.92 4.11
C THR A 83 -6.28 3.91 2.58
N SER A 84 -5.69 4.97 2.03
CA SER A 84 -5.41 5.07 0.59
C SER A 84 -4.39 4.02 0.14
N THR A 85 -3.30 3.83 0.89
CA THR A 85 -2.28 2.80 0.61
C THR A 85 -2.87 1.39 0.71
N THR A 86 -3.67 1.10 1.74
CA THR A 86 -4.38 -0.17 1.92
C THR A 86 -5.28 -0.49 0.72
N ILE A 87 -6.11 0.47 0.27
CA ILE A 87 -7.01 0.31 -0.88
C ILE A 87 -6.21 0.12 -2.18
N CYS A 88 -5.14 0.89 -2.38
CA CYS A 88 -4.28 0.79 -3.55
C CYS A 88 -3.63 -0.61 -3.65
N ILE A 89 -2.99 -1.09 -2.56
CA ILE A 89 -2.37 -2.41 -2.49
C ILE A 89 -3.43 -3.51 -2.70
N PHE A 90 -4.58 -3.39 -2.05
CA PHE A 90 -5.69 -4.34 -2.17
C PHE A 90 -6.15 -4.53 -3.63
N ILE A 91 -6.50 -3.43 -4.32
CA ILE A 91 -6.94 -3.48 -5.73
C ILE A 91 -5.81 -4.01 -6.63
N SER A 92 -4.56 -3.62 -6.35
CA SER A 92 -3.40 -4.04 -7.15
C SER A 92 -3.18 -5.54 -7.10
N VAL A 93 -3.25 -6.15 -5.90
CA VAL A 93 -3.13 -7.61 -5.78
C VAL A 93 -4.37 -8.31 -6.36
N LEU A 94 -5.57 -7.76 -6.17
CA LEU A 94 -6.80 -8.32 -6.72
C LEU A 94 -6.74 -8.41 -8.26
N LEU A 95 -6.33 -7.33 -8.93
CA LEU A 95 -6.11 -7.30 -10.38
C LEU A 95 -4.94 -8.21 -10.81
N PHE A 96 -3.81 -8.15 -10.11
CA PHE A 96 -2.65 -8.99 -10.42
C PHE A 96 -2.99 -10.49 -10.34
N ASN A 97 -3.65 -10.94 -9.26
CA ASN A 97 -4.03 -12.33 -9.05
C ASN A 97 -4.95 -12.83 -10.18
N CYS A 98 -5.88 -12.00 -10.67
CA CYS A 98 -6.75 -12.36 -11.79
C CYS A 98 -5.96 -12.69 -13.07
N PHE A 99 -5.00 -11.85 -13.44
CA PHE A 99 -4.14 -12.12 -14.61
C PHE A 99 -3.19 -13.29 -14.35
N ASN A 100 -2.60 -13.38 -13.16
CA ASN A 100 -1.69 -14.46 -12.77
C ASN A 100 -2.39 -15.83 -12.77
N ASP A 101 -3.60 -15.95 -12.22
CA ASP A 101 -4.34 -17.21 -12.12
C ASP A 101 -4.99 -17.61 -13.46
N LEU A 102 -5.38 -16.65 -14.31
CA LEU A 102 -5.70 -16.91 -15.72
C LEU A 102 -4.47 -17.44 -16.49
N ILE A 103 -3.30 -16.85 -16.30
CA ILE A 103 -2.03 -17.34 -16.89
C ILE A 103 -1.69 -18.75 -16.36
N ASN A 104 -1.87 -19.01 -15.07
CA ASN A 104 -1.66 -20.35 -14.49
C ASN A 104 -2.61 -21.40 -15.09
N TYR A 105 -3.86 -21.01 -15.35
CA TYR A 105 -4.85 -21.88 -16.00
C TYR A 105 -4.47 -22.18 -17.46
N LEU A 106 -4.04 -21.17 -18.22
CA LEU A 106 -3.59 -21.31 -19.61
C LEU A 106 -2.28 -22.12 -19.75
N LEU A 107 -1.38 -22.02 -18.76
CA LEU A 107 -0.13 -22.78 -18.70
C LEU A 107 -0.25 -24.15 -18.01
N LYS A 108 -1.47 -24.64 -17.73
CA LYS A 108 -1.67 -25.88 -16.97
C LYS A 108 -1.03 -27.09 -17.67
N GLY A 109 0.05 -27.61 -17.07
CA GLY A 109 0.84 -28.72 -17.60
C GLY A 109 2.17 -28.31 -18.27
N ALA A 110 2.46 -27.01 -18.36
CA ALA A 110 3.78 -26.53 -18.78
C ALA A 110 4.86 -26.82 -17.71
N PRO A 111 6.14 -27.00 -18.11
CA PRO A 111 7.22 -27.17 -17.14
C PRO A 111 7.48 -25.88 -16.36
N LEU A 112 8.00 -26.00 -15.13
CA LEU A 112 8.25 -24.86 -14.23
C LEU A 112 9.05 -23.72 -14.88
N LEU A 113 10.02 -24.04 -15.75
CA LEU A 113 10.80 -23.05 -16.51
C LEU A 113 9.93 -22.12 -17.37
N VAL A 114 8.85 -22.64 -17.99
CA VAL A 114 7.91 -21.84 -18.79
C VAL A 114 7.07 -20.93 -17.89
N HIS A 115 6.61 -21.42 -16.73
CA HIS A 115 5.95 -20.57 -15.74
C HIS A 115 6.88 -19.43 -15.29
N THR A 116 8.13 -19.72 -14.92
CA THR A 116 9.10 -18.70 -14.52
C THR A 116 9.37 -17.68 -15.63
N ALA A 117 9.52 -18.14 -16.88
CA ALA A 117 9.74 -17.26 -18.04
C ALA A 117 8.53 -16.33 -18.27
N VAL A 118 7.30 -16.86 -18.25
CA VAL A 118 6.09 -16.05 -18.44
C VAL A 118 5.89 -15.07 -17.29
N SER A 119 6.22 -15.42 -16.04
CA SER A 119 6.21 -14.47 -14.92
C SER A 119 7.19 -13.30 -15.16
N HIS A 120 8.39 -13.53 -15.69
CA HIS A 120 9.33 -12.45 -16.03
C HIS A 120 8.84 -11.60 -17.21
N VAL A 121 8.21 -12.20 -18.22
CA VAL A 121 7.54 -11.46 -19.32
C VAL A 121 6.40 -10.59 -18.79
N LEU A 122 5.60 -11.08 -17.84
CA LEU A 122 4.54 -10.30 -17.20
C LEU A 122 5.07 -9.08 -16.45
N VAL A 123 6.22 -9.17 -15.77
CA VAL A 123 6.90 -8.00 -15.17
C VAL A 123 7.24 -6.97 -16.23
N ILE A 124 7.82 -7.39 -17.37
CA ILE A 124 8.18 -6.47 -18.46
C ILE A 124 6.93 -5.80 -19.04
N VAL A 125 5.85 -6.55 -19.29
CA VAL A 125 4.59 -6.02 -19.84
C VAL A 125 3.96 -5.00 -18.89
N LEU A 126 3.86 -5.30 -17.59
CA LEU A 126 3.31 -4.38 -16.59
C LEU A 126 4.20 -3.15 -16.39
N PHE A 127 5.52 -3.31 -16.39
CA PHE A 127 6.46 -2.20 -16.32
C PHE A 127 6.37 -1.28 -17.55
N VAL A 128 6.25 -1.82 -18.76
CA VAL A 128 6.06 -1.01 -19.98
C VAL A 128 4.70 -0.29 -19.96
N MET A 129 3.63 -0.97 -19.52
CA MET A 129 2.32 -0.34 -19.31
C MET A 129 2.42 0.83 -18.30
N MET A 130 3.18 0.65 -17.22
CA MET A 130 3.45 1.69 -16.23
C MET A 130 4.21 2.88 -16.84
N GLN A 131 5.32 2.65 -17.55
CA GLN A 131 6.11 3.71 -18.19
C GLN A 131 5.28 4.54 -19.18
N VAL A 132 4.46 3.88 -20.01
CA VAL A 132 3.53 4.55 -20.93
C VAL A 132 2.45 5.32 -20.16
N THR A 133 1.96 4.80 -19.04
CA THR A 133 0.96 5.50 -18.21
C THR A 133 1.56 6.76 -17.56
N ILE A 134 2.78 6.70 -17.03
CA ILE A 134 3.45 7.88 -16.44
C ILE A 134 3.72 8.93 -17.54
N GLY A 135 4.27 8.54 -18.69
CA GLY A 135 4.59 9.45 -19.80
C GLY A 135 3.36 10.06 -20.49
N THR A 136 2.22 9.36 -20.51
CA THR A 136 0.96 9.89 -21.05
C THR A 136 0.21 10.78 -20.04
N GLN A 137 0.15 10.42 -18.76
CA GLN A 137 -0.58 11.18 -17.72
C GLN A 137 0.14 12.46 -17.28
N SER A 138 1.49 12.48 -17.30
CA SER A 138 2.29 13.70 -17.14
C SER A 138 2.11 14.69 -18.30
N GLY A 139 1.75 14.18 -19.48
CA GLY A 139 1.66 14.90 -20.75
C GLY A 139 2.93 14.82 -21.61
N ALA A 140 4.06 14.34 -21.07
CA ALA A 140 5.37 14.35 -21.73
C ALA A 140 5.45 13.55 -23.06
N MET A 141 4.57 12.55 -23.25
CA MET A 141 4.45 11.80 -24.50
C MET A 141 3.36 12.31 -25.46
N CYS A 142 2.45 13.18 -24.99
CA CYS A 142 1.16 13.43 -25.66
C CYS A 142 0.86 14.91 -25.97
N GLN A 143 1.53 15.86 -25.34
CA GLN A 143 1.28 17.30 -25.53
C GLN A 143 2.50 17.96 -26.21
N PRO A 144 2.45 18.23 -27.53
CA PRO A 144 3.51 18.96 -28.21
C PRO A 144 3.41 20.46 -27.91
N GLY A 145 4.05 20.89 -26.82
CA GLY A 145 4.16 22.29 -26.43
C GLY A 145 4.55 22.45 -24.96
N ALA A 146 5.15 23.60 -24.63
CA ALA A 146 5.40 23.99 -23.25
C ALA A 146 4.07 24.34 -22.56
N VAL A 147 3.42 23.35 -21.97
CA VAL A 147 2.32 23.57 -21.03
C VAL A 147 2.94 23.99 -19.71
N ASP A 148 2.81 25.27 -19.39
CA ASP A 148 3.09 25.82 -18.08
C ASP A 148 2.23 25.09 -17.03
N LEU A 149 2.90 24.30 -16.18
CA LEU A 149 2.27 23.58 -15.06
C LEU A 149 2.18 24.47 -13.81
N GLU A 150 3.00 25.51 -13.72
CA GLU A 150 3.02 26.44 -12.59
C GLU A 150 1.80 27.36 -12.60
N GLN A 151 1.21 27.62 -13.78
CA GLN A 151 0.19 28.65 -14.00
C GLN A 151 -0.87 28.75 -12.89
N GLU A 152 -0.69 29.78 -12.04
CA GLU A 152 -1.61 30.23 -11.01
C GLU A 152 -3.04 30.39 -11.56
N ALA A 153 -4.01 29.63 -11.04
CA ALA A 153 -5.41 29.76 -11.40
C ALA A 153 -6.28 29.88 -10.14
N TRP A 154 -7.31 30.72 -10.19
CA TRP A 154 -8.30 30.80 -9.12
C TRP A 154 -9.19 29.56 -9.13
N VAL A 155 -9.27 28.91 -7.98
CA VAL A 155 -9.97 27.64 -7.72
C VAL A 155 -10.93 27.84 -6.56
N ILE A 156 -12.12 27.23 -6.64
CA ILE A 156 -13.07 27.25 -5.51
C ILE A 156 -12.56 26.33 -4.39
N ASP A 157 -12.28 26.92 -3.22
CA ASP A 157 -11.77 26.26 -2.01
C ASP A 157 -12.84 26.06 -0.93
N ASP A 158 -14.12 26.37 -1.23
CA ASP A 158 -15.25 26.01 -0.38
C ASP A 158 -15.63 24.52 -0.55
N PRO A 159 -15.40 23.64 0.45
CA PRO A 159 -15.69 22.21 0.35
C PRO A 159 -17.19 21.85 0.41
N THR A 160 -18.07 22.84 0.56
CA THR A 160 -19.53 22.70 0.49
C THR A 160 -20.11 23.09 -0.87
N HIS A 161 -19.34 23.83 -1.69
CA HIS A 161 -19.75 24.22 -3.03
C HIS A 161 -19.70 23.04 -4.02
N LEU A 162 -20.59 23.02 -5.02
CA LEU A 162 -20.65 21.94 -6.01
C LEU A 162 -19.39 21.89 -6.88
N ASP A 163 -18.93 23.06 -7.32
CA ASP A 163 -17.78 23.24 -8.21
C ASP A 163 -16.42 23.34 -7.46
N PHE A 164 -16.36 22.82 -6.23
CA PHE A 164 -15.15 22.74 -5.42
C PHE A 164 -13.98 22.07 -6.15
N GLY A 165 -12.84 22.77 -6.22
CA GLY A 165 -11.65 22.32 -6.94
C GLY A 165 -11.65 22.57 -8.45
N THR A 166 -12.72 23.15 -9.03
CA THR A 166 -12.71 23.56 -10.44
C THR A 166 -11.96 24.88 -10.63
N ARG A 167 -11.36 25.07 -11.82
CA ARG A 167 -10.86 26.38 -12.27
C ARG A 167 -12.05 27.26 -12.59
N SER A 168 -12.20 28.39 -11.89
CA SER A 168 -13.15 29.42 -12.29
C SER A 168 -12.50 30.36 -13.31
N GLU A 169 -13.27 30.85 -14.27
CA GLU A 169 -12.79 31.87 -15.20
C GLU A 169 -12.77 33.23 -14.48
N ALA A 170 -11.66 33.98 -14.61
CA ALA A 170 -11.49 35.27 -13.93
C ALA A 170 -12.56 36.33 -14.30
N THR A 171 -13.33 36.10 -15.37
CA THR A 171 -14.47 36.93 -15.79
C THR A 171 -15.74 36.67 -14.96
N GLN A 172 -15.85 35.51 -14.29
CA GLN A 172 -16.97 35.15 -13.41
C GLN A 172 -16.74 35.58 -11.96
N LEU A 173 -15.48 35.66 -11.52
CA LEU A 173 -15.11 36.05 -10.17
C LEU A 173 -15.04 37.59 -10.04
N GLN A 174 -15.90 38.18 -9.22
CA GLN A 174 -15.70 39.57 -8.76
C GLN A 174 -14.63 39.61 -7.66
N VAL A 175 -13.38 39.36 -8.04
CA VAL A 175 -12.20 39.51 -7.16
C VAL A 175 -11.98 41.00 -6.89
N PRO A 176 -11.81 41.45 -5.63
CA PRO A 176 -11.53 42.85 -5.33
C PRO A 176 -10.20 43.32 -5.96
N THR A 177 -10.26 44.16 -6.99
CA THR A 177 -9.09 44.66 -7.74
C THR A 177 -8.30 45.75 -6.99
N SER A 178 -8.14 45.60 -5.68
CA SER A 178 -7.33 46.47 -4.82
C SER A 178 -6.03 45.74 -4.47
N PRO A 179 -4.91 46.01 -5.19
CA PRO A 179 -3.60 45.50 -4.79
C PRO A 179 -3.12 46.23 -3.52
N THR A 180 -3.55 45.73 -2.36
CA THR A 180 -2.75 45.87 -1.13
C THR A 180 -1.38 45.22 -1.40
N SER A 181 -0.30 45.84 -0.93
CA SER A 181 1.07 45.56 -1.40
C SER A 181 1.61 44.15 -1.09
N ASP A 182 0.90 43.36 -0.30
CA ASP A 182 1.29 42.01 0.09
C ASP A 182 0.90 40.98 -0.99
N CYS A 183 1.88 40.58 -1.80
CA CYS A 183 1.74 39.56 -2.84
C CYS A 183 1.65 38.12 -2.27
N SER A 184 1.20 37.96 -1.02
CA SER A 184 1.17 36.68 -0.27
C SER A 184 -0.25 36.12 -0.05
N LEU A 185 -1.30 36.86 -0.43
CA LEU A 185 -2.70 36.46 -0.23
C LEU A 185 -3.18 35.41 -1.25
N THR A 186 -2.69 34.19 -1.09
CA THR A 186 -3.07 32.98 -1.85
C THR A 186 -4.51 32.51 -1.65
N LYS A 187 -5.25 33.13 -0.72
CA LYS A 187 -6.67 32.87 -0.45
C LYS A 187 -7.47 34.16 -0.31
N GLN A 188 -8.64 34.20 -0.94
CA GLN A 188 -9.53 35.35 -0.97
C GLN A 188 -11.01 34.90 -0.93
N ILE A 189 -11.92 35.85 -0.78
CA ILE A 189 -13.36 35.65 -0.97
C ILE A 189 -13.73 36.30 -2.31
N ALA A 190 -14.48 35.58 -3.13
CA ALA A 190 -15.01 36.08 -4.40
C ALA A 190 -16.51 35.83 -4.48
N TYR A 191 -17.21 36.61 -5.29
CA TYR A 191 -18.64 36.44 -5.52
C TYR A 191 -18.88 35.63 -6.80
N VAL A 192 -19.61 34.51 -6.68
CA VAL A 192 -20.06 33.65 -7.79
C VAL A 192 -21.58 33.62 -7.77
N GLU A 193 -22.23 34.03 -8.87
CA GLU A 193 -23.70 34.20 -8.97
C GLU A 193 -24.37 35.04 -7.85
N GLY A 194 -23.58 35.85 -7.14
CA GLY A 194 -24.03 36.66 -6.00
C GLY A 194 -23.82 36.04 -4.61
N PHE A 195 -23.30 34.82 -4.53
CA PHE A 195 -22.92 34.15 -3.27
C PHE A 195 -21.44 34.34 -2.96
N GLU A 196 -21.11 34.49 -1.67
CA GLU A 196 -19.72 34.52 -1.19
C GLU A 196 -19.13 33.12 -1.24
N VAL A 197 -18.03 32.96 -1.98
CA VAL A 197 -17.33 31.68 -2.17
C VAL A 197 -15.85 31.89 -1.87
N PHE A 198 -15.28 31.00 -1.06
CA PHE A 198 -13.84 31.00 -0.79
C PHE A 198 -13.07 30.51 -2.02
N VAL A 199 -12.05 31.26 -2.43
CA VAL A 199 -11.17 30.92 -3.55
C VAL A 199 -9.71 30.90 -3.13
N SER A 200 -8.98 29.94 -3.67
CA SER A 200 -7.52 29.83 -3.56
C SER A 200 -6.87 30.02 -4.92
N LEU A 201 -5.65 30.56 -4.93
CA LEU A 201 -4.78 30.59 -6.10
C LEU A 201 -3.94 29.31 -6.07
N GLU A 202 -4.18 28.39 -7.02
CA GLU A 202 -3.53 27.07 -7.03
C GLU A 202 -3.20 26.59 -8.46
N ALA A 203 -2.05 25.93 -8.61
CA ALA A 203 -1.59 25.28 -9.84
C ALA A 203 -2.43 24.02 -10.18
N ASN A 204 -3.70 24.23 -10.52
CA ASN A 204 -4.72 23.18 -10.61
C ASN A 204 -4.35 22.06 -11.60
N GLU A 205 -3.70 22.36 -12.73
CA GLU A 205 -3.32 21.32 -13.69
C GLU A 205 -2.10 20.47 -13.24
N LYS A 206 -1.17 21.02 -12.45
CA LYS A 206 -0.08 20.27 -11.78
C LYS A 206 -0.67 19.30 -10.76
N ASP A 207 -1.55 19.81 -9.88
CA ASP A 207 -2.29 19.02 -8.88
C ASP A 207 -3.17 17.93 -9.52
N ALA A 208 -3.93 18.28 -10.57
CA ALA A 208 -4.81 17.35 -11.27
C ALA A 208 -4.01 16.26 -12.01
N ARG A 209 -2.82 16.56 -12.56
CA ARG A 209 -1.90 15.55 -13.09
C ARG A 209 -1.39 14.63 -11.99
N LEU A 210 -0.89 15.18 -10.89
CA LEU A 210 -0.41 14.39 -9.74
C LEU A 210 -1.49 13.42 -9.22
N VAL A 211 -2.72 13.89 -8.95
CA VAL A 211 -3.81 13.00 -8.50
C VAL A 211 -4.21 11.95 -9.55
N ARG A 212 -4.11 12.25 -10.85
CA ARG A 212 -4.29 11.23 -11.92
C ARG A 212 -3.15 10.20 -11.92
N MET A 213 -1.91 10.66 -11.82
CA MET A 213 -0.70 9.82 -11.85
C MET A 213 -0.62 8.93 -10.63
N SER A 214 -0.62 9.49 -9.41
CA SER A 214 -0.56 8.73 -8.17
C SER A 214 -1.71 7.73 -8.00
N CYS A 215 -2.82 7.86 -8.75
CA CYS A 215 -3.85 6.84 -8.87
C CYS A 215 -3.37 5.64 -9.71
N TYR A 216 -3.20 5.83 -11.03
CA TYR A 216 -2.95 4.71 -11.94
C TYR A 216 -1.52 4.14 -11.83
N VAL A 217 -0.53 5.01 -11.61
CA VAL A 217 0.88 4.64 -11.48
C VAL A 217 1.10 3.81 -10.22
N SER A 218 0.51 4.17 -9.09
CA SER A 218 0.61 3.38 -7.85
C SER A 218 0.05 1.97 -8.02
N LEU A 219 -1.13 1.84 -8.66
CA LEU A 219 -1.74 0.53 -8.94
C LEU A 219 -0.81 -0.34 -9.80
N GLN A 220 -0.28 0.22 -10.88
CA GLN A 220 0.65 -0.48 -11.78
C GLN A 220 2.00 -0.78 -11.13
N THR A 221 2.49 0.09 -10.24
CA THR A 221 3.71 -0.09 -9.43
C THR A 221 3.57 -1.32 -8.55
N PHE A 222 2.48 -1.41 -7.79
CA PHE A 222 2.20 -2.58 -6.96
C PHE A 222 1.98 -3.84 -7.80
N MET A 223 1.17 -3.80 -8.87
CA MET A 223 0.99 -4.94 -9.78
C MET A 223 2.31 -5.47 -10.36
N THR A 224 3.21 -4.58 -10.78
CA THR A 224 4.54 -4.94 -11.29
C THR A 224 5.42 -5.54 -10.19
N GLY A 225 5.35 -4.99 -8.96
CA GLY A 225 6.03 -5.55 -7.79
C GLY A 225 5.53 -6.95 -7.42
N PHE A 226 4.22 -7.21 -7.46
CA PHE A 226 3.65 -8.55 -7.21
C PHE A 226 3.97 -9.53 -8.35
N ALA A 227 4.06 -9.08 -9.60
CA ALA A 227 4.60 -9.89 -10.69
C ALA A 227 6.07 -10.25 -10.46
N ALA A 228 6.88 -9.32 -9.96
CA ALA A 228 8.29 -9.58 -9.63
C ALA A 228 8.45 -10.51 -8.41
N ILE A 229 7.53 -10.44 -7.43
CA ILE A 229 7.40 -11.45 -6.36
C ILE A 229 7.09 -12.84 -6.94
N SER A 230 6.09 -12.96 -7.82
CA SER A 230 5.71 -14.22 -8.45
C SER A 230 6.86 -14.81 -9.28
N ALA A 231 7.58 -13.97 -10.03
CA ALA A 231 8.77 -14.35 -10.78
C ALA A 231 9.92 -14.85 -9.88
N GLY A 232 10.23 -14.12 -8.79
CA GLY A 232 11.27 -14.50 -7.83
C GLY A 232 10.95 -15.75 -7.02
N GLY A 233 9.71 -15.86 -6.53
CA GLY A 233 9.22 -17.05 -5.84
C GLY A 233 9.20 -18.27 -6.77
N SER A 234 8.76 -18.13 -8.02
CA SER A 234 8.85 -19.18 -9.04
C SER A 234 10.28 -19.62 -9.28
N LEU A 235 11.24 -18.68 -9.33
CA LEU A 235 12.66 -19.00 -9.46
C LEU A 235 13.20 -19.76 -8.24
N GLN A 236 12.79 -19.42 -7.02
CA GLN A 236 13.16 -20.15 -5.80
C GLN A 236 12.69 -21.62 -5.80
N GLN A 237 11.55 -21.94 -6.43
CA GLN A 237 11.05 -23.33 -6.52
C GLN A 237 11.83 -24.23 -7.48
N HIS A 238 12.80 -23.72 -8.28
CA HIS A 238 13.60 -24.59 -9.14
C HIS A 238 14.53 -25.49 -8.32
N GLY A 239 14.64 -26.75 -8.72
CA GLY A 239 15.33 -27.82 -7.97
C GLY A 239 16.84 -27.66 -7.73
N PHE A 240 17.45 -26.54 -8.14
CA PHE A 240 18.80 -26.11 -7.73
C PHE A 240 18.75 -25.07 -6.60
N PHE A 241 17.89 -24.05 -6.74
CA PHE A 241 17.73 -23.00 -5.74
C PHE A 241 17.01 -23.50 -4.48
N ALA A 242 16.07 -24.44 -4.61
CA ALA A 242 15.34 -25.03 -3.48
C ALA A 242 16.18 -25.95 -2.58
N GLN A 243 17.41 -26.33 -2.96
CA GLN A 243 18.21 -27.34 -2.24
C GLN A 243 18.71 -26.87 -0.87
N SER A 244 18.95 -25.57 -0.70
CA SER A 244 19.49 -25.02 0.55
C SER A 244 19.08 -23.55 0.74
N PRO A 245 19.01 -23.06 1.99
CA PRO A 245 18.76 -21.64 2.25
C PRO A 245 19.82 -20.70 1.64
N ALA A 246 21.04 -21.20 1.37
CA ALA A 246 22.08 -20.44 0.68
C ALA A 246 21.83 -20.34 -0.84
N THR A 247 21.45 -21.44 -1.50
CA THR A 247 21.10 -21.40 -2.94
C THR A 247 19.78 -20.67 -3.18
N ALA A 248 18.82 -20.73 -2.25
CA ALA A 248 17.58 -19.96 -2.29
C ALA A 248 17.77 -18.43 -2.21
N ALA A 249 18.95 -17.96 -1.78
CA ALA A 249 19.32 -16.54 -1.78
C ALA A 249 19.73 -16.01 -3.18
N LEU A 250 20.21 -16.87 -4.07
CA LEU A 250 20.65 -16.46 -5.42
C LEU A 250 19.50 -15.83 -6.25
N PRO A 251 18.25 -16.34 -6.23
CA PRO A 251 17.09 -15.69 -6.82
C PRO A 251 16.86 -14.23 -6.39
N VAL A 252 17.19 -13.83 -5.15
CA VAL A 252 17.08 -12.43 -4.70
C VAL A 252 18.01 -11.54 -5.54
N LEU A 253 19.24 -12.00 -5.78
CA LEU A 253 20.22 -11.28 -6.59
C LEU A 253 19.84 -11.27 -8.07
N VAL A 254 19.30 -12.38 -8.60
CA VAL A 254 18.83 -12.47 -9.99
C VAL A 254 17.67 -11.50 -10.26
N VAL A 255 16.65 -11.47 -9.40
CA VAL A 255 15.51 -10.53 -9.53
C VAL A 255 15.98 -9.08 -9.40
N LYS A 256 16.88 -8.78 -8.44
CA LYS A 256 17.46 -7.44 -8.27
C LYS A 256 18.25 -6.99 -9.51
N ALA A 257 19.06 -7.88 -10.10
CA ALA A 257 19.81 -7.59 -11.32
C ALA A 257 18.89 -7.41 -12.54
N PHE A 258 17.87 -8.26 -12.70
CA PHE A 258 16.86 -8.18 -13.75
C PHE A 258 16.10 -6.83 -13.71
N LEU A 259 15.59 -6.44 -12.54
CA LEU A 259 14.91 -5.15 -12.36
C LEU A 259 15.88 -3.98 -12.59
N PHE A 260 17.12 -4.06 -12.11
CA PHE A 260 18.13 -3.02 -12.37
C PHE A 260 18.40 -2.83 -13.87
N VAL A 261 18.55 -3.91 -14.65
CA VAL A 261 18.71 -3.82 -16.11
C VAL A 261 17.48 -3.16 -16.76
N ILE A 262 16.27 -3.55 -16.36
CA ILE A 262 15.04 -2.92 -16.85
C ILE A 262 15.02 -1.41 -16.56
N PHE A 263 15.35 -1.00 -15.34
CA PHE A 263 15.36 0.43 -14.94
C PHE A 263 16.46 1.23 -15.66
N GLN A 264 17.63 0.64 -15.90
CA GLN A 264 18.68 1.29 -16.71
C GLN A 264 18.24 1.44 -18.17
N THR A 265 17.55 0.45 -18.75
CA THR A 265 16.98 0.60 -20.10
C THR A 265 15.84 1.64 -20.16
N SER A 266 15.00 1.71 -19.11
CA SER A 266 14.00 2.77 -18.91
C SER A 266 14.63 4.15 -18.91
N SER A 267 15.63 4.38 -18.05
CA SER A 267 16.34 5.65 -17.94
C SER A 267 17.02 6.05 -19.26
N LEU A 268 17.69 5.11 -19.95
CA LEU A 268 18.31 5.37 -21.25
C LEU A 268 17.28 5.70 -22.36
N LEU A 269 16.12 5.04 -22.37
CA LEU A 269 15.04 5.34 -23.31
C LEU A 269 14.44 6.73 -23.03
N ARG A 270 14.13 7.03 -21.76
CA ARG A 270 13.58 8.33 -21.34
C ARG A 270 14.58 9.47 -21.63
N ALA A 271 15.87 9.28 -21.34
CA ALA A 271 16.94 10.22 -21.68
C ALA A 271 17.07 10.49 -23.20
N ARG A 272 16.77 9.50 -24.06
CA ARG A 272 16.70 9.69 -25.53
C ARG A 272 15.40 10.35 -26.01
N MET A 273 14.32 10.24 -25.23
CA MET A 273 13.02 10.85 -25.54
C MET A 273 12.90 12.29 -25.01
N ARG A 274 13.80 12.75 -24.13
CA ARG A 274 13.85 14.15 -23.69
C ARG A 274 14.02 15.08 -24.90
N GLN A 275 13.01 15.90 -25.16
CA GLN A 275 13.09 16.93 -26.21
C GLN A 275 14.08 18.01 -25.77
N LYS A 276 14.91 18.49 -26.72
CA LYS A 276 16.01 19.45 -26.44
C LYS A 276 15.58 20.86 -26.03
N GLU A 277 14.30 21.18 -26.10
CA GLU A 277 13.80 22.57 -26.13
C GLU A 277 13.12 23.03 -24.84
N ALA A 278 13.11 22.21 -23.78
CA ALA A 278 12.66 22.61 -22.44
C ALA A 278 13.63 22.09 -21.37
N CYS A 279 14.44 23.00 -20.81
CA CYS A 279 15.21 22.77 -19.58
C CYS A 279 14.42 23.21 -18.34
N ASP A 280 13.08 23.11 -18.37
CA ASP A 280 12.24 23.37 -17.20
C ASP A 280 12.45 22.25 -16.19
N LEU A 281 13.00 22.58 -15.02
CA LEU A 281 13.19 21.62 -13.92
C LEU A 281 11.85 21.04 -13.40
N GLU A 282 10.72 21.69 -13.72
CA GLU A 282 9.39 21.33 -13.20
C GLU A 282 8.36 21.01 -14.29
N GLY A 283 8.78 20.98 -15.57
CA GLY A 283 7.89 20.66 -16.68
C GLY A 283 7.42 19.19 -16.71
N PRO A 284 6.52 18.82 -17.64
CA PRO A 284 6.01 17.45 -17.79
C PRO A 284 7.08 16.34 -17.82
N GLN A 285 8.28 16.63 -18.32
CA GLN A 285 9.40 15.67 -18.34
C GLN A 285 9.98 15.39 -16.94
N ALA A 286 10.05 16.39 -16.06
CA ALA A 286 10.51 16.22 -14.68
C ALA A 286 9.51 15.40 -13.86
N LEU A 287 8.22 15.72 -14.01
CA LEU A 287 7.13 14.94 -13.41
C LEU A 287 7.14 13.46 -13.85
N TRP A 288 7.55 13.16 -15.09
CA TRP A 288 7.80 11.78 -15.54
C TRP A 288 9.03 11.14 -14.86
N GLU A 289 10.15 11.86 -14.72
CA GLU A 289 11.36 11.34 -14.09
C GLU A 289 11.15 11.01 -12.59
N VAL A 290 10.48 11.90 -11.84
CA VAL A 290 10.22 11.76 -10.40
C VAL A 290 9.30 10.58 -10.12
N GLU A 291 8.10 10.54 -10.70
CA GLU A 291 7.14 9.44 -10.46
C GLU A 291 7.67 8.09 -10.98
N THR A 292 8.44 8.07 -12.08
CA THR A 292 9.14 6.83 -12.49
C THR A 292 10.19 6.40 -11.46
N THR A 293 11.01 7.32 -10.96
CA THR A 293 12.08 6.99 -9.99
C THR A 293 11.51 6.47 -8.67
N HIS A 294 10.38 7.04 -8.23
CA HIS A 294 9.59 6.56 -7.09
C HIS A 294 9.01 5.16 -7.35
N ALA A 295 8.34 4.94 -8.48
CA ALA A 295 7.76 3.65 -8.86
C ALA A 295 8.82 2.53 -8.98
N GLU A 296 9.93 2.78 -9.68
CA GLU A 296 11.06 1.86 -9.80
C GLU A 296 11.61 1.46 -8.41
N SER A 297 11.75 2.43 -7.49
CA SER A 297 12.26 2.19 -6.14
C SER A 297 11.32 1.31 -5.31
N ASN A 298 10.00 1.52 -5.42
CA ASN A 298 8.98 0.72 -4.74
C ASN A 298 8.88 -0.73 -5.28
N ILE A 299 8.98 -0.91 -6.61
CA ILE A 299 9.02 -2.25 -7.23
C ILE A 299 10.23 -3.04 -6.72
N MET A 300 11.38 -2.38 -6.60
CA MET A 300 12.62 -3.00 -6.10
C MET A 300 12.50 -3.40 -4.62
N SER A 301 12.07 -2.50 -3.73
CA SER A 301 11.99 -2.81 -2.29
C SER A 301 10.91 -3.86 -2.00
N LEU A 302 9.74 -3.78 -2.65
CA LEU A 302 8.64 -4.72 -2.45
C LEU A 302 9.01 -6.15 -2.88
N SER A 303 9.60 -6.30 -4.06
CA SER A 303 9.98 -7.62 -4.58
C SER A 303 11.18 -8.21 -3.85
N THR A 304 12.25 -7.44 -3.63
CA THR A 304 13.45 -7.96 -2.98
C THR A 304 13.22 -8.26 -1.49
N SER A 305 12.41 -7.48 -0.78
CA SER A 305 12.06 -7.76 0.63
C SER A 305 11.31 -9.08 0.79
N PHE A 306 10.25 -9.32 0.00
CA PHE A 306 9.43 -10.53 0.11
C PHE A 306 10.22 -11.81 -0.26
N VAL A 307 10.98 -11.77 -1.36
CA VAL A 307 11.83 -12.90 -1.78
C VAL A 307 12.94 -13.15 -0.75
N THR A 308 13.49 -12.10 -0.11
CA THR A 308 14.44 -12.24 1.02
C THR A 308 13.79 -12.87 2.25
N VAL A 309 12.54 -12.54 2.59
CA VAL A 309 11.86 -13.14 3.75
C VAL A 309 11.47 -14.61 3.53
N GLN A 310 11.26 -15.06 2.28
CA GLN A 310 11.19 -16.49 1.98
C GLN A 310 12.51 -17.22 2.32
N VAL A 311 13.66 -16.64 1.97
CA VAL A 311 14.99 -17.18 2.32
C VAL A 311 15.19 -17.21 3.84
N LEU A 312 14.89 -16.10 4.52
CA LEU A 312 14.98 -15.99 5.98
C LEU A 312 14.10 -17.04 6.68
N ARG A 313 12.87 -17.25 6.21
CA ARG A 313 12.00 -18.31 6.74
C ARG A 313 12.57 -19.69 6.49
N PHE A 314 13.10 -19.98 5.30
CA PHE A 314 13.76 -21.26 5.01
C PHE A 314 14.99 -21.51 5.92
N TRP A 315 15.78 -20.48 6.25
CA TRP A 315 16.85 -20.57 7.26
C TRP A 315 16.33 -20.89 8.67
N ILE A 316 15.13 -20.44 9.04
CA ILE A 316 14.58 -20.55 10.40
C ILE A 316 13.74 -21.83 10.60
N SER A 317 12.96 -22.24 9.61
CA SER A 317 12.05 -23.40 9.69
C SER A 317 12.58 -24.67 9.02
N GLY A 318 13.60 -24.55 8.15
CA GLY A 318 14.04 -25.65 7.29
C GLY A 318 13.06 -25.99 6.16
N VAL A 319 11.98 -25.22 5.98
CA VAL A 319 10.98 -25.39 4.91
C VAL A 319 10.94 -24.15 4.03
N LEU A 320 11.18 -24.32 2.73
CA LEU A 320 11.02 -23.26 1.74
C LEU A 320 9.51 -22.98 1.53
N PRO A 321 9.02 -21.74 1.69
CA PRO A 321 7.65 -21.39 1.34
C PRO A 321 7.39 -21.51 -0.16
N ASP A 322 6.12 -21.62 -0.55
CA ASP A 322 5.68 -21.57 -1.94
C ASP A 322 5.82 -20.16 -2.54
N ARG A 323 5.55 -20.04 -3.85
CA ARG A 323 5.55 -18.77 -4.60
C ARG A 323 4.65 -17.66 -4.02
N SER A 324 3.70 -18.02 -3.16
CA SER A 324 2.74 -17.14 -2.50
C SER A 324 3.13 -16.84 -1.03
N GLY A 325 4.27 -17.37 -0.56
CA GLY A 325 4.76 -17.24 0.80
C GLY A 325 4.10 -18.16 1.82
N LEU A 326 3.35 -19.19 1.41
CA LEU A 326 2.71 -20.16 2.31
C LEU A 326 3.50 -21.47 2.33
N GLU A 327 3.49 -22.19 3.45
CA GLU A 327 4.18 -23.50 3.55
C GLU A 327 3.16 -24.61 3.28
N GLN A 328 3.51 -25.60 2.46
CA GLN A 328 2.58 -26.67 2.08
C GLN A 328 3.14 -28.05 2.47
N PRO A 329 2.50 -28.80 3.39
CA PRO A 329 1.40 -28.39 4.27
C PRO A 329 1.86 -27.39 5.34
N GLU A 330 0.95 -26.56 5.85
CA GLU A 330 1.23 -25.69 7.00
C GLU A 330 1.42 -26.54 8.28
N ARG A 331 2.35 -26.13 9.14
CA ARG A 331 2.75 -26.88 10.34
C ARG A 331 2.99 -25.93 11.52
N PRO A 332 2.67 -26.35 12.77
CA PRO A 332 3.00 -25.57 13.96
C PRO A 332 4.52 -25.56 14.18
N HIS A 333 5.12 -24.37 14.19
CA HIS A 333 6.56 -24.20 14.39
C HIS A 333 6.95 -24.09 15.87
N SER A 334 8.22 -24.33 16.17
CA SER A 334 8.76 -24.14 17.52
C SER A 334 8.67 -22.67 17.95
N LEU A 335 8.56 -22.43 19.27
CA LEU A 335 8.54 -21.06 19.83
C LEU A 335 9.78 -20.27 19.39
N ASN A 336 10.92 -20.94 19.30
CA ASN A 336 12.20 -20.35 18.91
C ASN A 336 12.17 -19.83 17.47
N CYS A 337 11.53 -20.56 16.54
CA CYS A 337 11.33 -20.11 15.16
C CYS A 337 10.45 -18.85 15.09
N VAL A 338 9.37 -18.80 15.87
CA VAL A 338 8.47 -17.64 15.97
C VAL A 338 9.21 -16.41 16.50
N ILE A 339 9.91 -16.55 17.63
CA ILE A 339 10.68 -15.47 18.24
C ILE A 339 11.79 -15.00 17.31
N LEU A 340 12.54 -15.91 16.68
CA LEU A 340 13.63 -15.57 15.78
C LEU A 340 13.15 -14.78 14.55
N LEU A 341 11.98 -15.11 14.00
CA LEU A 341 11.39 -14.37 12.88
C LEU A 341 10.93 -12.96 13.31
N TYR A 342 10.31 -12.82 14.49
CA TYR A 342 9.97 -11.50 15.05
C TYR A 342 11.21 -10.65 15.34
N VAL A 343 12.25 -11.23 15.95
CA VAL A 343 13.54 -10.55 16.22
C VAL A 343 14.20 -10.10 14.93
N ALA A 344 14.21 -10.94 13.89
CA ALA A 344 14.71 -10.56 12.57
C ALA A 344 13.91 -9.39 11.97
N GLY A 345 12.57 -9.41 12.09
CA GLY A 345 11.72 -8.29 11.68
C GLY A 345 12.05 -6.98 12.40
N VAL A 346 12.10 -7.00 13.74
CA VAL A 346 12.46 -5.84 14.57
C VAL A 346 13.87 -5.33 14.24
N SER A 347 14.84 -6.22 14.02
CA SER A 347 16.18 -5.81 13.58
C SER A 347 16.19 -5.18 12.19
N GLY A 348 15.30 -5.58 11.27
CA GLY A 348 15.11 -4.95 9.97
C GLY A 348 14.56 -3.52 10.12
N GLY A 349 13.56 -3.33 10.99
CA GLY A 349 13.05 -1.99 11.32
C GLY A 349 14.12 -1.08 11.95
N PHE A 350 14.89 -1.62 12.91
CA PHE A 350 15.99 -0.88 13.55
C PHE A 350 17.14 -0.56 12.57
N ALA A 351 17.47 -1.49 11.66
CA ALA A 351 18.42 -1.24 10.58
C ALA A 351 17.93 -0.13 9.65
N SER A 352 16.65 -0.11 9.28
CA SER A 352 16.03 0.96 8.47
C SER A 352 16.20 2.34 9.15
N PHE A 353 15.92 2.43 10.45
CA PHE A 353 16.15 3.64 11.27
C PHE A 353 17.63 4.06 11.30
N MET A 354 18.55 3.11 11.50
CA MET A 354 20.00 3.39 11.52
C MET A 354 20.56 3.81 10.15
N ILE A 355 20.06 3.25 9.05
CA ILE A 355 20.43 3.66 7.69
C ILE A 355 19.98 5.11 7.44
N GLN A 356 18.75 5.46 7.85
CA GLN A 356 18.25 6.83 7.80
C GLN A 356 19.16 7.79 8.58
N ASN A 357 19.52 7.43 9.81
CA ASN A 357 20.21 8.35 10.73
C ASN A 357 21.74 8.40 10.61
N HIS A 358 22.38 7.42 9.95
CA HIS A 358 23.83 7.38 9.86
C HIS A 358 24.39 7.35 8.44
N LEU A 359 23.67 6.76 7.47
CA LEU A 359 24.11 6.78 6.07
C LEU A 359 23.62 8.03 5.35
N LEU A 360 22.30 8.25 5.29
CA LEU A 360 21.74 9.36 4.51
C LEU A 360 22.25 10.73 5.02
N ARG A 361 22.23 10.97 6.34
CA ARG A 361 22.80 12.19 6.95
C ARG A 361 24.26 12.47 6.59
N ARG A 362 25.08 11.43 6.39
CA ARG A 362 26.53 11.56 6.12
C ARG A 362 26.89 11.60 4.63
N MET A 363 25.98 11.21 3.75
CA MET A 363 26.20 11.14 2.31
C MET A 363 25.70 12.37 1.55
N GLY A 364 25.28 13.44 2.25
CA GLY A 364 24.73 14.67 1.67
C GLY A 364 25.48 15.14 0.42
N ASP A 365 24.72 15.28 -0.68
CA ASP A 365 25.13 15.61 -2.06
C ASP A 365 26.22 14.69 -2.71
N ARG A 366 26.89 13.82 -1.95
CA ARG A 366 28.18 13.27 -2.36
C ARG A 366 28.12 12.08 -3.32
N SER A 367 26.92 11.56 -3.64
CA SER A 367 26.56 11.07 -4.99
C SER A 367 25.13 10.54 -5.05
N SER A 368 24.42 10.94 -6.11
CA SER A 368 23.06 10.50 -6.48
C SER A 368 22.81 9.00 -6.36
N TRP A 369 23.71 8.17 -6.92
CA TRP A 369 23.49 6.73 -6.98
C TRP A 369 23.62 6.03 -5.60
N LEU A 370 24.51 6.51 -4.71
CA LEU A 370 24.62 5.98 -3.35
C LEU A 370 23.43 6.39 -2.48
N ALA A 371 22.95 7.62 -2.63
CA ALA A 371 21.72 8.08 -1.98
C ALA A 371 20.53 7.20 -2.40
N ARG A 372 20.27 7.04 -3.71
CA ARG A 372 19.20 6.17 -4.24
C ARG A 372 19.35 4.71 -3.76
N ALA A 373 20.55 4.14 -3.81
CA ALA A 373 20.80 2.77 -3.37
C ALA A 373 20.53 2.56 -1.86
N SER A 374 20.93 3.52 -1.02
CA SER A 374 20.69 3.46 0.43
C SER A 374 19.21 3.67 0.80
N HIS A 375 18.49 4.56 0.09
CA HIS A 375 17.04 4.73 0.25
C HIS A 375 16.27 3.47 -0.15
N THR A 376 16.62 2.83 -1.27
CA THR A 376 16.04 1.54 -1.66
C THR A 376 16.33 0.46 -0.61
N PHE A 377 17.54 0.43 -0.03
CA PHE A 377 17.89 -0.54 1.02
C PHE A 377 17.14 -0.28 2.34
N GLN A 378 17.01 0.98 2.76
CA GLN A 378 16.18 1.41 3.89
C GLN A 378 14.74 0.92 3.74
N SER A 379 14.14 1.16 2.57
CA SER A 379 12.76 0.74 2.24
C SER A 379 12.62 -0.78 2.26
N THR A 380 13.61 -1.50 1.73
CA THR A 380 13.67 -2.96 1.76
C THR A 380 13.70 -3.50 3.20
N CYS A 381 14.50 -2.90 4.08
CA CYS A 381 14.57 -3.27 5.50
C CYS A 381 13.26 -2.97 6.25
N SER A 382 12.59 -1.86 5.93
CA SER A 382 11.26 -1.53 6.48
C SER A 382 10.20 -2.55 6.07
N MET A 383 10.19 -2.96 4.79
CA MET A 383 9.27 -3.99 4.30
C MET A 383 9.59 -5.39 4.84
N ILE A 384 10.87 -5.75 5.02
CA ILE A 384 11.27 -6.99 5.72
C ILE A 384 10.65 -7.05 7.12
N CYS A 385 10.60 -5.92 7.85
CA CYS A 385 9.91 -5.86 9.14
C CYS A 385 8.42 -6.25 9.02
N ALA A 386 7.66 -5.64 8.10
CA ALA A 386 6.24 -6.00 7.89
C ALA A 386 6.04 -7.47 7.51
N TRP A 387 6.82 -8.01 6.57
CA TRP A 387 6.71 -9.42 6.18
C TRP A 387 7.01 -10.37 7.34
N CYS A 388 8.05 -10.09 8.13
CA CYS A 388 8.36 -10.86 9.34
C CYS A 388 7.25 -10.78 10.39
N MET A 389 6.59 -9.63 10.57
CA MET A 389 5.44 -9.48 11.46
C MET A 389 4.23 -10.30 10.97
N ILE A 390 3.91 -10.26 9.66
CA ILE A 390 2.82 -11.04 9.06
C ILE A 390 3.04 -12.54 9.26
N PHE A 391 4.20 -13.06 8.83
CA PHE A 391 4.49 -14.49 8.90
C PHE A 391 4.78 -14.97 10.32
N GLY A 392 5.39 -14.15 11.17
CA GLY A 392 5.56 -14.41 12.60
C GLY A 392 4.21 -14.52 13.33
N THR A 393 3.25 -13.66 13.01
CA THR A 393 1.89 -13.73 13.57
C THR A 393 1.14 -14.97 13.10
N ARG A 394 1.30 -15.38 11.83
CA ARG A 394 0.76 -16.66 11.34
C ARG A 394 1.37 -17.84 12.10
N TRP A 395 2.70 -17.93 12.16
CA TRP A 395 3.40 -19.00 12.89
C TRP A 395 3.08 -19.03 14.39
N ALA A 396 2.86 -17.87 15.02
CA ALA A 396 2.44 -17.76 16.42
C ALA A 396 1.04 -18.34 16.63
N ALA A 397 0.07 -17.97 15.79
CA ALA A 397 -1.31 -18.44 15.90
C ALA A 397 -1.47 -19.95 15.64
N MET A 398 -0.63 -20.54 14.78
CA MET A 398 -0.59 -22.00 14.58
C MET A 398 -0.28 -22.80 15.86
N ARG A 399 0.19 -22.14 16.93
CA ARG A 399 0.53 -22.74 18.23
C ARG A 399 -0.55 -22.54 19.30
N THR A 400 -1.65 -21.84 18.98
CA THR A 400 -2.69 -21.51 19.96
C THR A 400 -3.81 -22.55 19.90
N GLU A 401 -3.76 -23.54 20.79
CA GLU A 401 -4.72 -24.65 20.84
C GLU A 401 -6.19 -24.17 20.89
N LYS A 402 -6.49 -23.09 21.63
CA LYS A 402 -7.82 -22.47 21.66
C LYS A 402 -8.35 -21.98 20.31
N LEU A 403 -7.48 -21.54 19.39
CA LEU A 403 -7.91 -21.17 18.03
C LEU A 403 -8.24 -22.42 17.20
N HIS A 404 -7.60 -23.55 17.47
CA HIS A 404 -7.93 -24.83 16.85
C HIS A 404 -9.27 -25.37 17.39
N GLU A 405 -9.50 -25.28 18.71
CA GLU A 405 -10.77 -25.63 19.38
C GLU A 405 -11.97 -24.87 18.79
N TRP A 406 -11.81 -23.58 18.49
CA TRP A 406 -12.84 -22.74 17.85
C TRP A 406 -12.92 -22.90 16.32
N GLY A 407 -12.17 -23.84 15.72
CA GLY A 407 -12.13 -24.04 14.26
C GLY A 407 -11.42 -22.93 13.46
N ILE A 408 -10.86 -21.91 14.13
CA ILE A 408 -10.15 -20.76 13.55
C ILE A 408 -8.73 -21.16 13.13
N ASN A 409 -8.67 -22.13 12.21
CA ASN A 409 -7.42 -22.72 11.72
C ASN A 409 -6.70 -21.81 10.71
N PRO A 410 -5.35 -21.76 10.72
CA PRO A 410 -4.56 -21.05 9.72
C PRO A 410 -4.96 -21.43 8.28
N GLY A 411 -5.62 -20.49 7.60
CA GLY A 411 -6.12 -20.69 6.23
C GLY A 411 -7.64 -20.74 6.08
N THR A 412 -8.42 -20.85 7.17
CA THR A 412 -9.87 -20.66 7.12
C THR A 412 -10.24 -19.18 6.93
N MET A 413 -11.49 -18.91 6.55
CA MET A 413 -11.97 -17.53 6.41
C MET A 413 -11.99 -16.78 7.74
N ALA A 414 -12.45 -17.43 8.82
CA ALA A 414 -12.42 -16.87 10.17
C ALA A 414 -11.01 -16.42 10.57
N TRP A 415 -9.98 -17.24 10.33
CA TRP A 415 -8.60 -16.86 10.63
C TRP A 415 -8.14 -15.59 9.88
N GLN A 416 -8.43 -15.49 8.58
CA GLN A 416 -8.00 -14.33 7.79
C GLN A 416 -8.73 -13.05 8.25
N LEU A 417 -10.02 -13.15 8.59
CA LEU A 417 -10.83 -12.04 9.12
C LEU A 417 -10.36 -11.57 10.51
N VAL A 418 -10.05 -12.50 11.41
CA VAL A 418 -9.47 -12.18 12.74
C VAL A 418 -8.11 -11.50 12.57
N LEU A 419 -7.24 -12.03 11.70
CA LEU A 419 -5.92 -11.45 11.42
C LEU A 419 -6.02 -10.05 10.80
N ALA A 420 -6.93 -9.84 9.85
CA ALA A 420 -7.13 -8.56 9.18
C ALA A 420 -7.73 -7.51 10.13
N THR A 421 -8.71 -7.89 10.94
CA THR A 421 -9.33 -7.01 11.96
C THR A 421 -8.30 -6.65 13.04
N GLY A 422 -7.53 -7.62 13.55
CA GLY A 422 -6.46 -7.38 14.52
C GLY A 422 -5.35 -6.46 13.98
N ALA A 423 -4.94 -6.65 12.73
CA ALA A 423 -3.96 -5.78 12.05
C ALA A 423 -4.48 -4.34 11.89
N THR A 424 -5.76 -4.17 11.53
CA THR A 424 -6.42 -2.86 11.48
C THR A 424 -6.45 -2.18 12.85
N LEU A 425 -6.87 -2.88 13.91
CA LEU A 425 -6.92 -2.34 15.28
C LEU A 425 -5.53 -1.97 15.80
N THR A 426 -4.52 -2.82 15.55
CA THR A 426 -3.12 -2.53 15.89
C THR A 426 -2.63 -1.28 15.17
N THR A 427 -2.97 -1.14 13.89
CA THR A 427 -2.62 0.05 13.08
C THR A 427 -3.29 1.31 13.60
N PHE A 428 -4.54 1.23 14.05
CA PHE A 428 -5.24 2.36 14.69
C PHE A 428 -4.56 2.81 15.99
N VAL A 429 -4.09 1.88 16.83
CA VAL A 429 -3.27 2.21 18.01
C VAL A 429 -1.93 2.84 17.59
N PHE A 430 -1.26 2.29 16.57
CA PHE A 430 0.00 2.83 16.08
C PHE A 430 -0.11 4.24 15.50
N ILE A 431 -1.23 4.67 14.93
CA ILE A 431 -1.44 6.07 14.50
C ILE A 431 -1.24 7.05 15.68
N PHE A 432 -1.68 6.70 16.90
CA PHE A 432 -1.46 7.53 18.08
C PHE A 432 0.01 7.52 18.56
N VAL A 433 0.74 6.43 18.33
CA VAL A 433 2.19 6.35 18.59
C VAL A 433 2.96 7.22 17.59
N LEU A 434 2.65 7.14 16.29
CA LEU A 434 3.24 7.97 15.24
C LEU A 434 3.02 9.46 15.53
N ARG A 435 1.80 9.86 15.91
CA ARG A 435 1.47 11.22 16.36
C ARG A 435 2.33 11.66 17.55
N ARG A 436 2.59 10.79 18.53
CA ARG A 436 3.41 11.13 19.70
C ARG A 436 4.89 11.31 19.34
N VAL A 437 5.41 10.51 18.40
CA VAL A 437 6.77 10.67 17.88
C VAL A 437 6.90 11.99 17.11
N GLU A 438 5.93 12.32 16.25
CA GLU A 438 5.85 13.60 15.54
C GLU A 438 5.83 14.80 16.52
N GLN A 439 5.01 14.72 17.56
CA GLN A 439 4.93 15.77 18.60
C GLN A 439 6.22 15.97 19.41
N CYS A 440 7.15 15.01 19.39
CA CYS A 440 8.46 15.17 20.01
C CYS A 440 9.51 15.83 19.10
N ALA A 441 9.26 15.92 17.78
CA ALA A 441 10.18 16.47 16.80
C ALA A 441 9.43 17.06 15.58
N PRO A 442 8.61 18.12 15.77
CA PRO A 442 7.61 18.53 14.77
C PRO A 442 8.19 19.15 13.49
N GLN A 443 9.41 19.69 13.54
CA GLN A 443 10.11 20.28 12.39
C GLN A 443 11.23 19.36 11.84
N ASP A 444 11.38 18.16 12.40
CA ASP A 444 12.42 17.22 11.99
C ASP A 444 11.98 16.49 10.69
N VAL A 445 12.68 16.81 9.59
CA VAL A 445 12.47 16.25 8.25
C VAL A 445 12.77 14.74 8.22
N GLU A 446 13.68 14.28 9.07
CA GLU A 446 14.17 12.90 9.14
C GLU A 446 13.16 12.02 9.88
N VAL A 447 12.62 12.51 11.00
CA VAL A 447 11.47 11.95 11.70
C VAL A 447 10.24 11.97 10.78
N SER A 448 9.99 13.06 10.07
CA SER A 448 8.92 13.14 9.07
C SER A 448 9.05 12.08 7.97
N SER A 449 10.26 11.81 7.48
CA SER A 449 10.54 10.74 6.50
C SER A 449 10.36 9.34 7.10
N MET A 450 10.86 9.11 8.33
CA MET A 450 10.66 7.85 9.06
C MET A 450 9.16 7.54 9.26
N LEU A 451 8.37 8.55 9.65
CA LEU A 451 6.93 8.40 9.86
C LEU A 451 6.19 8.07 8.55
N ARG A 452 6.63 8.60 7.39
CA ARG A 452 6.15 8.19 6.06
C ARG A 452 6.46 6.70 5.79
N SER A 453 7.68 6.24 6.11
CA SER A 453 8.05 4.82 5.95
C SER A 453 7.18 3.90 6.81
N PHE A 454 6.90 4.26 8.07
CA PHE A 454 5.97 3.50 8.93
C PHE A 454 4.53 3.51 8.40
N VAL A 455 4.03 4.65 7.90
CA VAL A 455 2.69 4.74 7.27
C VAL A 455 2.55 3.79 6.09
N THR A 456 3.55 3.74 5.19
CA THR A 456 3.56 2.78 4.06
C THR A 456 3.64 1.33 4.55
N THR A 457 4.45 1.07 5.56
CA THR A 457 4.65 -0.28 6.16
C THR A 457 3.38 -0.79 6.85
N LEU A 458 2.64 0.07 7.54
CA LEU A 458 1.33 -0.24 8.15
C LEU A 458 0.24 -0.40 7.09
N GLY A 459 0.21 0.45 6.05
CA GLY A 459 -0.71 0.30 4.91
C GLY A 459 -0.50 -1.01 4.15
N LEU A 460 0.75 -1.48 4.03
CA LEU A 460 1.08 -2.80 3.49
C LEU A 460 0.63 -3.93 4.42
N LEU A 461 0.87 -3.81 5.73
CA LEU A 461 0.43 -4.79 6.73
C LEU A 461 -1.09 -5.01 6.71
N VAL A 462 -1.88 -3.93 6.69
CA VAL A 462 -3.35 -3.99 6.61
C VAL A 462 -3.80 -4.42 5.21
N GLY A 463 -3.19 -3.89 4.15
CA GLY A 463 -3.51 -4.26 2.77
C GLY A 463 -3.35 -5.75 2.49
N PHE A 464 -2.27 -6.38 2.98
CA PHE A 464 -2.00 -7.79 2.71
C PHE A 464 -2.86 -8.77 3.54
N THR A 465 -3.28 -8.40 4.75
CA THR A 465 -4.20 -9.25 5.54
C THR A 465 -5.63 -9.20 5.01
N TRP A 466 -6.13 -8.02 4.60
CA TRP A 466 -7.42 -7.90 3.91
C TRP A 466 -7.40 -8.53 2.51
N GLN A 467 -6.28 -8.44 1.77
CA GLN A 467 -6.10 -9.11 0.48
C GLN A 467 -6.40 -10.61 0.55
N ARG A 468 -5.90 -11.32 1.57
CA ARG A 468 -6.14 -12.77 1.75
C ARG A 468 -7.57 -13.08 2.14
N SER A 469 -8.18 -12.23 2.96
CA SER A 469 -9.60 -12.34 3.32
C SER A 469 -10.51 -12.20 2.09
N PHE A 470 -10.19 -11.30 1.17
CA PHE A 470 -10.97 -11.12 -0.05
C PHE A 470 -10.65 -12.19 -1.11
N GLU A 471 -9.40 -12.63 -1.24
CA GLU A 471 -8.99 -13.67 -2.20
C GLU A 471 -9.75 -14.97 -1.97
N LEU A 472 -9.76 -15.46 -0.72
CA LEU A 472 -10.50 -16.68 -0.37
C LEU A 472 -12.02 -16.44 -0.34
N GLY A 473 -12.49 -15.23 -0.03
CA GLY A 473 -13.91 -14.87 -0.14
C GLY A 473 -14.43 -14.94 -1.58
N VAL A 474 -13.71 -14.35 -2.54
CA VAL A 474 -14.03 -14.41 -3.98
C VAL A 474 -13.95 -15.85 -4.48
N LYS A 475 -12.91 -16.62 -4.11
CA LYS A 475 -12.78 -18.05 -4.47
C LYS A 475 -13.93 -18.89 -3.91
N THR A 476 -14.36 -18.63 -2.68
CA THR A 476 -15.52 -19.31 -2.07
C THR A 476 -16.81 -18.95 -2.79
N ALA A 477 -17.09 -17.66 -3.03
CA ALA A 477 -18.27 -17.21 -3.76
C ALA A 477 -18.32 -17.72 -5.21
N CYS A 478 -17.18 -17.80 -5.89
CA CYS A 478 -17.09 -18.28 -7.27
C CYS A 478 -17.13 -19.82 -7.40
N SER A 479 -16.95 -20.57 -6.30
CA SER A 479 -16.92 -22.04 -6.31
C SER A 479 -18.23 -22.69 -6.78
N ALA A 480 -19.37 -22.01 -6.59
CA ALA A 480 -20.69 -22.49 -6.99
C ALA A 480 -20.95 -22.43 -8.51
N PHE A 481 -20.09 -21.74 -9.29
CA PHE A 481 -20.28 -21.55 -10.72
C PHE A 481 -19.50 -22.59 -11.55
N ALA A 482 -20.04 -22.98 -12.70
CA ALA A 482 -19.45 -24.01 -13.58
C ALA A 482 -18.03 -23.71 -14.13
N ARG A 483 -17.52 -22.49 -13.95
CA ARG A 483 -16.14 -22.08 -14.30
C ARG A 483 -15.61 -21.06 -13.27
N PRO A 484 -15.21 -21.48 -12.05
CA PRO A 484 -14.88 -20.56 -10.96
C PRO A 484 -13.84 -19.51 -11.35
N ALA A 485 -12.71 -19.92 -11.93
CA ALA A 485 -11.63 -19.03 -12.35
C ALA A 485 -12.04 -17.92 -13.36
N VAL A 486 -13.14 -18.10 -14.12
CA VAL A 486 -13.67 -17.04 -15.00
C VAL A 486 -14.48 -16.04 -14.17
N TRP A 487 -15.28 -16.53 -13.23
CA TRP A 487 -16.06 -15.68 -12.33
C TRP A 487 -15.19 -14.93 -11.32
N GLU A 488 -14.10 -15.53 -10.85
CA GLU A 488 -13.09 -14.86 -10.00
C GLU A 488 -12.54 -13.60 -10.69
N VAL A 489 -12.23 -13.69 -11.99
CA VAL A 489 -11.79 -12.55 -12.81
C VAL A 489 -12.92 -11.52 -12.99
N VAL A 490 -14.15 -11.97 -13.33
CA VAL A 490 -15.30 -11.07 -13.56
C VAL A 490 -15.67 -10.28 -12.29
N VAL A 491 -15.78 -10.95 -11.14
CA VAL A 491 -16.09 -10.32 -9.84
C VAL A 491 -15.00 -9.32 -9.45
N SER A 492 -13.73 -9.70 -9.60
CA SER A 492 -12.60 -8.85 -9.26
C SER A 492 -12.48 -7.60 -10.15
N LEU A 493 -12.76 -7.74 -11.45
CA LEU A 493 -12.84 -6.60 -12.37
C LEU A 493 -14.03 -5.68 -12.02
N ALA A 494 -15.19 -6.24 -11.66
CA ALA A 494 -16.34 -5.45 -11.21
C ALA A 494 -16.02 -4.65 -9.93
N VAL A 495 -15.36 -5.27 -8.94
CA VAL A 495 -14.87 -4.59 -7.73
C VAL A 495 -13.89 -3.48 -8.09
N ALA A 496 -12.91 -3.74 -8.96
CA ALA A 496 -11.94 -2.71 -9.38
C ALA A 496 -12.62 -1.53 -10.11
N MET A 497 -13.58 -1.79 -10.99
CA MET A 497 -14.34 -0.75 -11.70
C MET A 497 -15.17 0.14 -10.77
N ILE A 498 -15.65 -0.38 -9.63
CA ILE A 498 -16.39 0.40 -8.63
C ILE A 498 -15.42 1.16 -7.71
N VAL A 499 -14.39 0.49 -7.19
CA VAL A 499 -13.54 1.07 -6.13
C VAL A 499 -12.49 2.03 -6.67
N VAL A 500 -11.89 1.81 -7.84
CA VAL A 500 -10.84 2.72 -8.37
C VAL A 500 -11.34 4.16 -8.60
N PRO A 501 -12.50 4.41 -9.25
CA PRO A 501 -13.01 5.78 -9.42
C PRO A 501 -13.37 6.44 -8.08
N ALA A 502 -13.96 5.68 -7.15
CA ALA A 502 -14.32 6.19 -5.82
C ALA A 502 -13.09 6.53 -4.98
N TRP A 503 -12.08 5.65 -4.96
CA TRP A 503 -10.78 5.87 -4.31
C TRP A 503 -10.09 7.12 -4.87
N ARG A 504 -9.96 7.22 -6.20
CA ARG A 504 -9.38 8.39 -6.87
C ARG A 504 -10.09 9.68 -6.48
N LYS A 505 -11.42 9.74 -6.64
CA LYS A 505 -12.19 10.99 -6.46
C LYS A 505 -12.26 11.42 -4.99
N TYR A 506 -12.56 10.52 -4.06
CA TYR A 506 -12.95 10.87 -2.69
C TYR A 506 -11.88 10.63 -1.63
N ILE A 507 -10.90 9.74 -1.87
CA ILE A 507 -9.88 9.35 -0.89
C ILE A 507 -8.52 9.92 -1.27
N LEU A 508 -8.04 9.67 -2.49
CA LEU A 508 -6.73 10.11 -2.96
C LEU A 508 -6.63 11.64 -3.01
N THR A 509 -7.65 12.34 -3.51
CA THR A 509 -7.76 13.81 -3.47
C THR A 509 -7.62 14.37 -2.04
N LYS A 510 -8.18 13.67 -1.04
CA LYS A 510 -8.08 14.09 0.38
C LYS A 510 -6.70 13.81 0.98
N VAL A 511 -6.03 12.73 0.57
CA VAL A 511 -4.61 12.50 0.91
C VAL A 511 -3.74 13.61 0.31
N TYR A 512 -3.91 13.89 -0.98
CA TYR A 512 -3.16 14.91 -1.71
C TYR A 512 -3.29 16.29 -1.04
N ARG A 513 -4.51 16.82 -0.90
CA ARG A 513 -4.74 18.14 -0.29
C ARG A 513 -4.22 18.22 1.14
N ARG A 514 -4.35 17.15 1.94
CA ARG A 514 -3.80 17.09 3.32
C ARG A 514 -2.27 17.02 3.37
N HIS A 515 -1.62 16.45 2.35
CA HIS A 515 -0.16 16.49 2.24
C HIS A 515 0.30 17.89 1.84
N LYS A 516 -0.27 18.48 0.78
CA LYS A 516 -0.01 19.85 0.32
C LYS A 516 -0.13 20.88 1.45
N MET A 517 -1.25 20.86 2.19
CA MET A 517 -1.46 21.76 3.35
C MET A 517 -0.42 21.58 4.46
N HIS A 518 0.05 20.37 4.74
CA HIS A 518 1.08 20.17 5.76
C HIS A 518 2.44 20.69 5.30
N VAL A 519 2.80 20.49 4.02
CA VAL A 519 4.08 20.97 3.47
C VAL A 519 4.13 22.49 3.55
N ALA A 520 3.09 23.18 3.06
CA ALA A 520 2.95 24.64 3.19
C ALA A 520 3.09 25.11 4.66
N GLN A 521 2.35 24.50 5.59
CA GLN A 521 2.45 24.82 7.03
C GLN A 521 3.84 24.58 7.63
N THR A 522 4.61 23.62 7.10
CA THR A 522 5.98 23.35 7.56
C THR A 522 6.93 24.43 7.02
N GLN A 523 6.76 24.84 5.76
CA GLN A 523 7.56 25.87 5.11
C GLN A 523 7.30 27.26 5.69
N GLU A 524 6.02 27.61 5.94
CA GLU A 524 5.62 28.82 6.66
C GLU A 524 6.31 28.90 8.04
N ALA A 525 6.31 27.80 8.81
CA ALA A 525 6.97 27.74 10.11
C ALA A 525 8.50 27.89 10.01
N LEU A 526 9.14 27.25 9.02
CA LEU A 526 10.59 27.37 8.80
C LEU A 526 11.00 28.76 8.30
N ALA A 527 10.17 29.44 7.50
CA ALA A 527 10.42 30.80 7.06
C ALA A 527 10.36 31.78 8.24
N VAL A 528 9.34 31.67 9.10
CA VAL A 528 9.22 32.49 10.33
C VAL A 528 10.40 32.26 11.29
N GLU A 529 10.94 31.05 11.37
CA GLU A 529 12.14 30.77 12.17
C GLU A 529 13.42 31.37 11.57
N GLN A 530 13.53 31.46 10.23
CA GLN A 530 14.65 32.11 9.55
C GLN A 530 14.58 33.64 9.57
N GLU A 531 13.38 34.23 9.62
CA GLU A 531 13.17 35.68 9.74
C GLU A 531 13.25 36.21 11.19
N ALA A 532 13.33 35.33 12.19
CA ALA A 532 13.45 35.71 13.59
C ALA A 532 14.80 36.43 13.86
N PRO A 533 14.80 37.71 14.30
CA PRO A 533 16.04 38.48 14.45
C PRO A 533 16.91 37.95 15.60
N SER A 534 18.21 37.83 15.35
CA SER A 534 19.22 37.22 16.25
C SER A 534 19.59 38.05 17.50
N ASP A 535 18.73 38.96 17.95
CA ASP A 535 19.05 40.04 18.89
C ASP A 535 18.87 39.68 20.39
N GLN A 536 18.72 38.40 20.74
CA GLN A 536 18.63 37.94 22.14
C GLN A 536 19.72 36.94 22.54
N ALA A 537 20.97 37.21 22.14
CA ALA A 537 22.14 36.39 22.48
C ALA A 537 23.40 37.20 22.87
N GLN A 538 23.26 38.39 23.48
CA GLN A 538 24.39 39.10 24.12
C GLN A 538 24.03 39.62 25.52
N PRO A 539 24.84 39.34 26.57
CA PRO A 539 24.70 39.99 27.86
C PRO A 539 25.22 41.43 27.80
N ILE A 540 24.56 42.34 28.51
CA ILE A 540 24.86 43.78 28.49
C ILE A 540 26.11 44.07 29.34
N GLU A 541 27.29 44.28 28.73
CA GLU A 541 28.34 45.10 29.37
C GLU A 541 29.42 45.74 28.43
N SER A 542 29.07 46.92 27.89
CA SER A 542 29.97 48.10 27.74
C SER A 542 30.97 48.25 26.56
N ARG A 543 31.18 49.55 26.22
CA ARG A 543 32.37 50.22 25.61
C ARG A 543 32.64 50.20 24.08
N SER A 544 32.13 51.26 23.45
CA SER A 544 32.88 52.31 22.70
C SER A 544 33.49 52.08 21.30
N MET A 545 32.85 52.73 20.31
CA MET A 545 33.38 53.55 19.21
C MET A 545 34.35 52.99 18.13
N SER A 546 34.07 53.41 16.89
CA SER A 546 34.92 53.38 15.67
C SER A 546 35.28 51.99 15.11
N GLN A 547 35.19 51.72 13.79
CA GLN A 547 35.46 52.62 12.66
C GLN A 547 34.60 52.31 11.40
N MET A 548 34.85 53.04 10.30
CA MET A 548 34.11 52.95 9.03
C MET A 548 34.41 51.70 8.19
N GLY A 549 33.37 51.20 7.50
CA GLY A 549 33.40 51.15 6.04
C GLY A 549 33.66 49.81 5.33
N LEU A 550 32.61 49.26 4.71
CA LEU A 550 32.59 48.89 3.29
C LEU A 550 31.18 48.45 2.83
N MET A 551 30.59 49.15 1.86
CA MET A 551 29.43 48.65 1.13
C MET A 551 29.86 47.56 0.15
N LYS A 552 29.13 46.44 0.11
CA LYS A 552 28.99 45.56 -1.07
C LYS A 552 27.51 45.17 -1.23
N PRO A 553 27.03 44.96 -2.46
CA PRO A 553 25.59 44.83 -2.73
C PRO A 553 25.02 43.47 -2.32
N GLN A 554 23.76 43.47 -1.88
CA GLN A 554 22.93 42.26 -1.82
C GLN A 554 22.66 41.78 -3.26
N SER A 555 23.14 40.58 -3.61
CA SER A 555 22.76 39.89 -4.85
C SER A 555 22.83 38.37 -4.68
N SER A 556 21.95 37.84 -3.83
CA SER A 556 21.63 36.42 -3.81
C SER A 556 20.18 36.24 -3.35
N LYS A 557 19.24 36.33 -4.31
CA LYS A 557 17.98 35.60 -4.14
C LYS A 557 18.36 34.13 -4.30
N ALA A 558 18.49 33.40 -3.19
CA ALA A 558 18.52 31.95 -3.25
C ALA A 558 17.11 31.49 -3.63
N SER A 559 16.95 30.88 -4.80
CA SER A 559 15.69 30.26 -5.20
C SER A 559 15.46 29.02 -4.32
N LEU A 560 14.59 29.14 -3.32
CA LEU A 560 13.88 27.99 -2.76
C LEU A 560 12.61 27.83 -3.60
N GLU A 561 12.74 27.13 -4.72
CA GLU A 561 11.66 26.87 -5.67
C GLU A 561 10.87 25.61 -5.27
N CYS A 562 9.54 25.73 -5.34
CA CYS A 562 8.54 24.67 -5.47
C CYS A 562 8.86 23.24 -4.93
N GLU A 563 8.77 23.04 -3.62
CA GLU A 563 8.64 21.69 -3.02
C GLU A 563 7.20 21.11 -3.23
N VAL A 564 6.68 21.16 -4.46
CA VAL A 564 5.32 20.70 -4.77
C VAL A 564 5.27 19.17 -4.73
N MET A 565 4.84 18.65 -3.57
CA MET A 565 4.70 17.23 -3.24
C MET A 565 6.04 16.49 -3.05
N PRO A 566 6.69 16.59 -1.86
CA PRO A 566 7.94 15.90 -1.56
C PRO A 566 7.77 14.39 -1.38
N LEU A 567 7.66 13.68 -2.50
CA LEU A 567 8.24 12.35 -2.67
C LEU A 567 9.72 12.45 -3.08
N VAL A 568 10.45 13.27 -2.31
CA VAL A 568 11.89 13.56 -2.38
C VAL A 568 12.32 14.32 -3.65
N THR A 569 12.17 15.65 -3.59
CA THR A 569 13.00 16.61 -4.32
C THR A 569 14.37 16.69 -3.66
N ASP A 570 15.41 16.17 -4.34
CA ASP A 570 16.83 16.49 -4.13
C ASP A 570 17.69 15.78 -5.20
N MET A 571 17.41 16.03 -6.49
CA MET A 571 18.20 15.57 -7.64
C MET A 571 17.80 16.18 -8.99
#